data_AF-A0A9E4ENN1-F1
#
_entry.id   AF-A0A9E4ENN1-F1
#
_cell.length_a   1.000
_cell.length_b   1.000
_cell.length_c   1.000
_cell.angle_alpha   90.00
_cell.angle_beta   90.00
_cell.angle_gamma   90.00
#
_symmetry.space_group_name_H-M   'P 1'
#
loop_
_entity.id
_entity.type
_entity.pdbx_description
1 polymer ?
#
loop_
_entity_poly.entity_id
_entity_poly.type
_entity_poly.pdbx_seq_one_letter_code
_entity_poly.pdbx_strand_id
1 'polypeptide(L)'
;MQNILKLMGYMRPYWKQATIGPLMKLIEVMLELMQPRLVQRIVDEGIAGGDLDLVIETGLWMLGLAIGGVLFAIGNAWFGVWVAQRVETDVRSALFGKIQSLSFGNLDKLSTGHLITRLTNDVRQVGEVARLLLRILSRMPMSMVGGLAMAIITSPRLGLIFIGLVPVILGT
;
A
#
# COMPACT_ATOMS: atom_id res chain seq x y z
N MET A 1 -8.49 -20.31 -7.36
CA MET A 1 -8.83 -19.40 -6.24
C MET A 1 -8.76 -20.06 -4.85
N GLN A 2 -9.27 -21.28 -4.64
CA GLN A 2 -9.27 -21.95 -3.32
C GLN A 2 -7.87 -22.13 -2.67
N ASN A 3 -6.81 -22.27 -3.46
CA ASN A 3 -5.44 -22.42 -2.94
C ASN A 3 -4.85 -21.12 -2.38
N ILE A 4 -5.29 -19.96 -2.86
CA ILE A 4 -4.85 -18.64 -2.35
C ILE A 4 -5.41 -18.40 -0.94
N LEU A 5 -6.66 -18.80 -0.69
CA LEU A 5 -7.30 -18.70 0.63
C LEU A 5 -6.57 -19.52 1.71
N LYS A 6 -5.99 -20.68 1.36
CA LYS A 6 -5.16 -21.46 2.28
C LYS A 6 -3.84 -20.75 2.59
N LEU A 7 -3.23 -20.09 1.60
CA LEU A 7 -2.04 -19.25 1.79
C LEU A 7 -2.33 -18.00 2.64
N MET A 8 -3.54 -17.43 2.56
CA MET A 8 -3.98 -16.36 3.46
C MET A 8 -4.02 -16.80 4.93
N GLY A 9 -4.12 -18.10 5.22
CA GLY A 9 -3.98 -18.64 6.56
C GLY A 9 -2.62 -18.34 7.21
N TYR A 10 -1.55 -18.27 6.41
CA TYR A 10 -0.20 -17.90 6.88
C TYR A 10 -0.06 -16.40 7.13
N MET A 11 -0.99 -15.57 6.67
CA MET A 11 -1.03 -14.13 6.98
C MET A 11 -1.75 -13.82 8.29
N ARG A 12 -2.62 -14.71 8.78
CA ARG A 12 -3.39 -14.51 10.03
C ARG A 12 -2.53 -14.17 11.26
N PRO A 13 -1.36 -14.79 11.49
CA PRO A 13 -0.53 -14.46 12.66
C PRO A 13 -0.03 -13.01 12.67
N TYR A 14 0.07 -12.38 11.49
CA TYR A 14 0.65 -11.06 11.28
C TYR A 14 -0.41 -9.96 11.13
N TRP A 15 -1.64 -10.22 11.56
CA TRP A 15 -2.78 -9.31 11.42
C TRP A 15 -2.52 -7.94 12.07
N LYS A 16 -1.77 -7.87 13.18
CA LYS A 16 -1.45 -6.62 13.88
C LYS A 16 -0.54 -5.72 13.04
N GLN A 17 0.43 -6.29 12.33
CA GLN A 17 1.33 -5.52 11.47
C GLN A 17 0.67 -5.22 10.12
N ALA A 18 -0.23 -6.10 9.68
CA ALA A 18 -1.12 -5.86 8.56
C ALA A 18 -2.15 -4.74 8.83
N THR A 19 -2.44 -4.36 10.09
CA THR A 19 -3.29 -3.19 10.42
C THR A 19 -2.49 -1.91 10.63
N ILE A 20 -1.25 -1.98 11.14
CA ILE A 20 -0.39 -0.79 11.31
C ILE A 20 -0.03 -0.16 9.96
N GLY A 21 0.31 -0.95 8.93
CA GLY A 21 0.61 -0.44 7.59
C GLY A 21 -0.52 0.45 7.02
N PRO A 22 -1.78 -0.03 6.97
CA PRO A 22 -2.95 0.75 6.62
C PRO A 22 -3.12 2.05 7.44
N LEU A 23 -2.85 2.04 8.74
CA LEU A 23 -2.93 3.26 9.56
C LEU A 23 -1.87 4.30 9.14
N MET A 24 -0.64 3.86 8.87
CA MET A 24 0.39 4.76 8.33
C MET A 24 0.00 5.28 6.95
N LYS A 25 -0.60 4.43 6.10
CA LYS A 25 -1.10 4.84 4.79
C LYS A 25 -2.23 5.87 4.91
N LEU A 26 -3.10 5.75 5.90
CA LEU A 26 -4.16 6.73 6.14
C LEU A 26 -3.57 8.12 6.43
N ILE A 27 -2.56 8.18 7.31
CA ILE A 27 -1.88 9.44 7.63
C ILE A 27 -1.18 10.02 6.40
N GLU A 28 -0.44 9.18 5.66
CA GLU A 28 0.21 9.56 4.40
C GLU A 28 -0.79 10.21 3.42
N VAL A 29 -1.95 9.58 3.22
CA VAL A 29 -2.99 10.10 2.32
C VAL A 29 -3.56 11.43 2.83
N MET A 30 -3.77 11.59 4.14
CA MET A 30 -4.22 12.88 4.69
C MET A 30 -3.21 14.00 4.43
N LEU A 31 -1.91 13.75 4.62
CA LEU A 31 -0.85 14.72 4.36
C LEU A 31 -0.77 15.07 2.87
N GLU A 32 -0.89 14.07 1.99
CA GLU A 32 -0.91 14.25 0.53
C GLU A 32 -2.11 15.12 0.10
N LEU A 33 -3.28 14.87 0.66
CA LEU A 33 -4.51 15.60 0.35
C LEU A 33 -4.58 17.00 0.95
N MET A 34 -3.72 17.36 1.91
CA MET A 34 -3.61 18.73 2.40
C MET A 34 -2.86 19.64 1.41
N GLN A 35 -2.03 19.09 0.52
CA GLN A 35 -1.25 19.91 -0.42
C GLN A 35 -2.11 20.79 -1.35
N PRO A 36 -3.20 20.29 -1.97
CA PRO A 36 -4.07 21.14 -2.80
C PRO A 36 -4.64 22.36 -2.08
N ARG A 37 -4.91 22.27 -0.76
CA ARG A 37 -5.39 23.42 0.02
C ARG A 37 -4.30 24.46 0.25
N LEU A 38 -3.06 24.02 0.47
CA LEU A 38 -1.93 24.94 0.61
C LEU A 38 -1.64 25.63 -0.73
N VAL A 39 -1.76 24.91 -1.85
CA VAL A 39 -1.69 25.50 -3.19
C VAL A 39 -2.80 26.54 -3.38
N GLN A 40 -4.04 26.23 -2.99
CA GLN A 40 -5.14 27.18 -3.04
C GLN A 40 -4.82 28.45 -2.24
N ARG A 41 -4.30 28.32 -1.02
CA ARG A 41 -3.92 29.45 -0.18
C ARG A 41 -2.81 30.30 -0.80
N ILE A 42 -1.81 29.67 -1.42
CA ILE A 42 -0.75 30.36 -2.16
C ILE A 42 -1.35 31.19 -3.31
N VAL A 43 -2.30 30.64 -4.06
CA VAL A 43 -2.91 31.33 -5.20
C VAL A 43 -3.85 32.46 -4.75
N ASP A 44 -4.77 32.16 -3.83
CA ASP A 44 -5.88 33.05 -3.45
C ASP A 44 -5.45 34.15 -2.48
N GLU A 45 -4.60 33.83 -1.50
CA GLU A 45 -4.16 34.79 -0.46
C GLU A 45 -2.77 35.36 -0.77
N GLY A 46 -1.85 34.50 -1.21
CA GLY A 46 -0.46 34.91 -1.43
C GLY A 46 -0.29 35.71 -2.73
N ILE A 47 -0.51 35.07 -3.87
CA ILE A 47 -0.27 35.67 -5.19
C ILE A 47 -1.29 36.77 -5.49
N ALA A 48 -2.59 36.52 -5.27
CA ALA A 48 -3.61 37.52 -5.53
C ALA A 48 -3.56 38.70 -4.52
N GLY A 49 -3.12 38.45 -3.28
CA GLY A 49 -2.91 39.48 -2.26
C GLY A 49 -1.57 40.21 -2.36
N GLY A 50 -0.62 39.70 -3.15
CA GLY A 50 0.74 40.26 -3.26
C GLY A 50 1.64 40.00 -2.05
N ASP A 51 1.28 39.05 -1.18
CA ASP A 51 2.00 38.72 0.04
C ASP A 51 2.98 37.55 -0.20
N LEU A 52 4.24 37.89 -0.48
CA LEU A 52 5.31 36.92 -0.70
C LEU A 52 5.70 36.17 0.58
N ASP A 53 5.54 36.78 1.76
CA ASP A 53 5.90 36.14 3.02
C ASP A 53 4.94 34.98 3.31
N LEU A 54 3.64 35.18 3.05
CA LEU A 54 2.64 34.11 3.13
C LEU A 54 2.89 32.98 2.13
N VAL A 55 3.38 33.29 0.92
CA VAL A 55 3.78 32.27 -0.07
C VAL A 55 4.95 31.43 0.44
N ILE A 56 5.99 32.07 0.99
CA ILE A 56 7.17 31.37 1.52
C ILE A 56 6.80 30.52 2.73
N GLU A 57 6.03 31.06 3.68
CA GLU A 57 5.57 30.32 4.87
C GLU A 57 4.75 29.10 4.46
N THR A 58 3.78 29.28 3.56
CA THR A 58 2.93 28.18 3.08
C THR A 58 3.75 27.14 2.30
N GLY A 59 4.75 27.58 1.53
CA GLY A 59 5.69 26.70 0.84
C GLY A 59 6.53 25.85 1.81
N LEU A 60 6.99 26.43 2.92
CA LEU A 60 7.69 25.69 3.97
C LEU A 60 6.77 24.66 4.64
N TRP A 61 5.51 25.01 4.90
CA TRP A 61 4.51 24.05 5.38
C TRP A 61 4.28 22.91 4.39
N MET A 62 4.17 23.20 3.09
CA MET A 62 4.05 22.17 2.04
C MET A 62 5.24 21.21 2.07
N LEU A 63 6.47 21.74 2.20
CA LEU A 63 7.67 20.94 2.30
C LEU A 63 7.64 20.02 3.53
N GLY A 64 7.23 20.55 4.68
CA GLY A 64 7.08 19.78 5.92
C GLY A 64 6.07 18.64 5.78
N LEU A 65 4.90 18.89 5.18
CA LEU A 65 3.89 17.87 4.91
C LEU A 65 4.37 16.83 3.91
N ALA A 66 5.11 17.24 2.87
CA ALA A 66 5.66 16.33 1.87
C ALA A 66 6.69 15.36 2.51
N ILE A 67 7.60 15.89 3.33
CA ILE A 67 8.57 15.07 4.08
C ILE A 67 7.85 14.13 5.03
N GLY A 68 6.86 14.62 5.78
CA GLY A 68 6.01 13.79 6.63
C GLY A 68 5.34 12.66 5.86
N GLY A 69 4.74 12.97 4.71
CA GLY A 69 4.12 12.00 3.81
C GLY A 69 5.10 10.90 3.39
N VAL A 70 6.32 11.27 2.99
CA VAL A 70 7.38 10.31 2.63
C VAL A 70 7.74 9.41 3.81
N LEU A 71 7.87 9.94 5.03
CA LEU A 71 8.17 9.14 6.21
C LEU A 71 7.09 8.09 6.50
N PHE A 72 5.81 8.47 6.41
CA PHE A 72 4.69 7.53 6.57
C PHE A 72 4.61 6.52 5.42
N ALA A 73 4.93 6.94 4.19
CA ALA A 73 5.00 6.06 3.03
C ALA A 73 6.09 4.98 3.19
N ILE A 74 7.27 5.37 3.67
CA ILE A 74 8.37 4.44 3.99
C ILE A 74 7.94 3.47 5.08
N GLY A 75 7.30 3.97 6.15
CA GLY A 75 6.80 3.13 7.23
C GLY A 75 5.81 2.07 6.74
N ASN A 76 4.78 2.48 5.98
CA ASN A 76 3.82 1.57 5.36
C ASN A 76 4.52 0.52 4.47
N ALA A 77 5.49 0.95 3.64
CA ALA A 77 6.24 0.04 2.79
C ALA A 77 7.08 -0.96 3.59
N TRP A 78 7.70 -0.52 4.69
CA TRP A 78 8.47 -1.37 5.59
C TRP A 78 7.58 -2.43 6.23
N PHE A 79 6.44 -2.06 6.81
CA PHE A 79 5.50 -3.03 7.38
C PHE A 79 5.03 -4.05 6.35
N GLY A 80 4.75 -3.62 5.11
CA GLY A 80 4.41 -4.52 4.01
C GLY A 80 5.49 -5.55 3.69
N VAL A 81 6.77 -5.13 3.62
CA VAL A 81 7.92 -6.04 3.41
C VAL A 81 8.09 -6.99 4.60
N TRP A 82 7.99 -6.46 5.82
CA TRP A 82 8.17 -7.22 7.04
C TRP A 82 7.15 -8.35 7.20
N VAL A 83 5.88 -8.08 6.84
CA VAL A 83 4.83 -9.10 6.82
C VAL A 83 5.10 -10.13 5.73
N ALA A 84 5.46 -9.69 4.52
CA ALA A 84 5.75 -10.60 3.41
C ALA A 84 6.90 -11.57 3.72
N GLN A 85 8.02 -11.07 4.24
CA GLN A 85 9.18 -11.91 4.58
C GLN A 85 8.87 -12.96 5.66
N ARG A 86 8.02 -12.61 6.63
CA ARG A 86 7.56 -13.54 7.66
C ARG A 86 6.68 -14.65 7.08
N VAL A 87 5.75 -14.29 6.21
CA VAL A 87 4.91 -15.26 5.48
C VAL A 87 5.77 -16.18 4.63
N GLU A 88 6.77 -15.65 3.92
CA GLU A 88 7.73 -16.44 3.15
C GLU A 88 8.50 -17.42 4.04
N THR A 89 8.92 -16.98 5.23
CA THR A 89 9.70 -17.80 6.17
C THR A 89 8.86 -18.97 6.71
N ASP A 90 7.60 -18.72 7.08
CA ASP A 90 6.71 -19.76 7.59
C ASP A 90 6.35 -20.77 6.50
N VAL A 91 6.08 -20.30 5.28
CA VAL A 91 5.79 -21.16 4.12
C VAL A 91 7.01 -22.01 3.77
N ARG A 92 8.22 -21.42 3.74
CA ARG A 92 9.47 -22.14 3.47
C ARG A 92 9.72 -23.22 4.53
N SER A 93 9.47 -22.91 5.80
CA SER A 93 9.68 -23.86 6.90
C SER A 93 8.70 -25.03 6.84
N ALA A 94 7.42 -24.77 6.54
CA ALA A 94 6.41 -25.81 6.35
C ALA A 94 6.72 -26.72 5.15
N LEU A 95 7.15 -26.14 4.03
CA LEU A 95 7.58 -26.89 2.84
C LEU A 95 8.81 -27.74 3.13
N PHE A 96 9.81 -27.20 3.82
CA PHE A 96 11.04 -27.92 4.16
C PHE A 96 10.75 -29.11 5.07
N GLY A 97 9.91 -28.94 6.10
CA GLY A 97 9.46 -30.04 6.96
C GLY A 97 8.72 -31.12 6.18
N LYS A 98 7.89 -30.74 5.20
CA LYS A 98 7.19 -31.72 4.35
C LYS A 98 8.15 -32.50 3.46
N ILE A 99 9.16 -31.83 2.89
CA ILE A 99 10.16 -32.47 2.03
C ILE A 99 10.98 -33.50 2.82
N GLN A 100 11.37 -33.19 4.06
CA GLN A 100 12.08 -34.15 4.92
C GLN A 100 11.25 -35.39 5.27
N SER A 101 9.92 -35.29 5.25
CA SER A 101 9.02 -36.43 5.50
C SER A 101 8.82 -37.37 4.30
N LEU A 102 9.36 -37.04 3.12
CA LEU A 102 9.22 -37.85 1.91
C LEU A 102 10.28 -38.96 1.86
N SER A 103 9.89 -40.12 1.32
CA SER A 103 10.83 -41.21 1.06
C SER A 103 11.78 -40.91 -0.11
N PHE A 104 12.94 -41.55 -0.13
CA PHE A 104 13.96 -41.37 -1.17
C PHE A 104 13.42 -41.61 -2.60
N GLY A 105 12.55 -42.61 -2.79
CA GLY A 105 11.93 -42.87 -4.10
C GLY A 105 10.96 -41.77 -4.58
N ASN A 106 10.40 -40.97 -3.67
CA ASN A 106 9.59 -39.80 -4.01
C ASN A 106 10.46 -38.57 -4.31
N LEU A 107 11.61 -38.44 -3.65
CA LEU A 107 12.59 -37.37 -3.91
C LEU A 107 13.25 -37.54 -5.28
N ASP A 108 13.58 -38.77 -5.67
CA ASP A 108 14.13 -39.07 -7.00
C ASP A 108 13.13 -38.76 -8.13
N LYS A 109 11.83 -39.03 -7.92
CA LYS A 109 10.78 -38.66 -8.88
C LYS A 109 10.56 -37.15 -9.01
N LEU A 110 10.74 -36.41 -7.91
CA LEU A 110 10.49 -34.97 -7.88
C LEU A 110 11.70 -34.13 -8.29
N SER A 111 12.89 -34.74 -8.43
CA SER A 111 14.17 -34.07 -8.69
C SER A 111 14.50 -32.97 -7.69
N THR A 112 15.57 -33.18 -6.91
CA THR A 112 16.02 -32.25 -5.87
C THR A 112 16.17 -30.80 -6.37
N GLY A 113 16.58 -30.61 -7.63
CA GLY A 113 16.69 -29.29 -8.25
C GLY A 113 15.35 -28.56 -8.37
N HIS A 114 14.30 -29.24 -8.84
CA HIS A 114 12.96 -28.65 -8.93
C HIS A 114 12.38 -28.31 -7.56
N LEU A 115 12.63 -29.15 -6.55
CA LEU A 115 12.21 -28.88 -5.17
C LEU A 115 12.86 -27.62 -4.59
N ILE A 116 14.16 -27.41 -4.86
CA ILE A 116 14.87 -26.18 -4.46
C ILE A 116 14.26 -24.96 -5.16
N THR A 117 14.02 -25.03 -6.47
CA THR A 117 13.41 -23.93 -7.24
C THR A 117 12.03 -23.57 -6.70
N ARG A 118 11.20 -24.55 -6.34
CA ARG A 118 9.87 -24.27 -5.73
C ARG A 118 9.99 -23.70 -4.31
N LEU A 119 10.94 -24.19 -3.51
CA LEU A 119 11.20 -23.67 -2.17
C LEU A 119 11.67 -22.21 -2.16
N THR A 120 12.35 -21.77 -3.22
CA THR A 120 12.89 -20.42 -3.32
C THR A 120 11.99 -19.51 -4.14
N ASN A 121 11.76 -19.81 -5.42
CA ASN A 121 11.06 -18.93 -6.34
C ASN A 121 9.56 -18.87 -6.07
N ASP A 122 8.88 -20.01 -5.92
CA ASP A 122 7.43 -20.01 -5.72
C ASP A 122 7.08 -19.37 -4.37
N VAL A 123 7.84 -19.67 -3.32
CA VAL A 123 7.66 -19.06 -1.99
C VAL A 123 7.87 -17.55 -2.05
N ARG A 124 8.91 -17.08 -2.73
CA ARG A 124 9.14 -15.64 -2.92
C ARG A 124 8.01 -14.97 -3.70
N GLN A 125 7.49 -15.65 -4.73
CA GLN A 125 6.38 -15.12 -5.53
C GLN A 125 5.10 -15.00 -4.69
N VAL A 126 4.84 -15.96 -3.80
CA VAL A 126 3.74 -15.87 -2.82
C VAL A 126 3.91 -14.67 -1.88
N GLY A 127 5.12 -14.44 -1.38
CA GLY A 127 5.44 -13.27 -0.55
C GLY A 127 5.19 -11.94 -1.28
N GLU A 128 5.62 -11.83 -2.53
CA GLU A 128 5.34 -10.64 -3.35
C GLU A 128 3.85 -10.43 -3.61
N VAL A 129 3.07 -11.48 -3.83
CA VAL A 129 1.62 -11.38 -3.94
C VAL A 129 1.01 -10.87 -2.63
N ALA A 130 1.44 -11.38 -1.48
CA ALA A 130 0.97 -10.89 -0.18
C ALA A 130 1.30 -9.41 0.02
N ARG A 131 2.51 -8.99 -0.33
CA ARG A 131 2.95 -7.59 -0.28
C ARG A 131 2.10 -6.69 -1.19
N LEU A 132 1.84 -7.14 -2.42
CA LEU A 132 1.04 -6.43 -3.40
C LEU A 132 -0.42 -6.29 -2.94
N LEU A 133 -1.00 -7.35 -2.38
CA LEU A 133 -2.34 -7.30 -1.81
C LEU A 133 -2.44 -6.28 -0.68
N LEU A 134 -1.52 -6.31 0.30
CA LEU A 134 -1.49 -5.32 1.38
C LEU A 134 -1.32 -3.89 0.87
N ARG A 135 -0.49 -3.70 -0.16
CA ARG A 135 -0.25 -2.38 -0.77
C ARG A 135 -1.47 -1.85 -1.52
N ILE A 136 -2.12 -2.66 -2.33
CA ILE A 136 -3.27 -2.25 -3.14
C ILE A 136 -4.51 -2.04 -2.26
N LEU A 137 -4.77 -2.98 -1.34
CA LEU A 137 -5.91 -2.93 -0.42
C LEU A 137 -5.83 -1.74 0.54
N SER A 138 -4.62 -1.30 0.93
CA SER A 138 -4.48 -0.07 1.73
C SER A 138 -4.61 1.18 0.86
N ARG A 139 -3.83 1.28 -0.23
CA ARG A 139 -3.72 2.52 -1.00
C ARG A 139 -5.01 2.92 -1.72
N MET A 140 -5.60 2.02 -2.51
CA MET A 140 -6.70 2.39 -3.39
C MET A 140 -7.93 2.91 -2.64
N PRO A 141 -8.50 2.20 -1.66
CA PRO A 141 -9.70 2.68 -0.99
C PRO A 141 -9.44 3.94 -0.16
N MET A 142 -8.28 4.04 0.50
CA MET A 142 -7.94 5.22 1.31
C MET A 142 -7.78 6.47 0.45
N SER A 143 -7.03 6.37 -0.65
CA SER A 143 -6.86 7.48 -1.60
C SER A 143 -8.17 7.84 -2.29
N MET A 144 -9.00 6.85 -2.66
CA MET A 144 -10.28 7.11 -3.31
C MET A 144 -11.26 7.82 -2.36
N VAL A 145 -11.44 7.31 -1.14
CA VAL A 145 -12.33 7.91 -0.14
C VAL A 145 -11.80 9.29 0.28
N GLY A 146 -10.52 9.40 0.58
CA GLY A 146 -9.92 10.67 0.99
C GLY A 146 -9.98 11.73 -0.12
N GLY A 147 -9.66 11.36 -1.36
CA GLY A 147 -9.70 12.26 -2.51
C GLY A 147 -11.12 12.75 -2.81
N LEU A 148 -12.11 11.84 -2.79
CA LEU A 148 -13.52 12.21 -2.95
C LEU A 148 -14.01 13.14 -1.84
N ALA A 149 -13.68 12.83 -0.57
CA ALA A 149 -14.04 13.69 0.55
C ALA A 149 -13.44 15.09 0.38
N MET A 150 -12.16 15.19 0.05
CA MET A 150 -11.49 16.48 -0.14
C MET A 150 -11.99 17.25 -1.35
N ALA A 151 -12.31 16.58 -2.47
CA ALA A 151 -12.93 17.22 -3.61
C ALA A 151 -14.28 17.88 -3.24
N ILE A 152 -15.11 17.17 -2.47
CA ILE A 152 -16.40 17.70 -1.99
C ILE A 152 -16.19 18.88 -1.04
N ILE A 153 -15.23 18.79 -0.11
CA ILE A 153 -15.01 19.88 0.86
C ILE A 153 -14.45 21.14 0.18
N THR A 154 -13.55 20.99 -0.79
CA THR A 154 -12.98 22.14 -1.53
C THR A 154 -14.01 22.78 -2.46
N SER A 155 -14.83 21.99 -3.15
CA SER A 155 -15.89 22.49 -4.02
C SER A 155 -17.00 21.45 -4.18
N PRO A 156 -18.13 21.58 -3.47
CA PRO A 156 -19.21 20.60 -3.58
C PRO A 156 -19.76 20.49 -5.01
N ARG A 157 -19.81 21.62 -5.73
CA ARG A 157 -20.36 21.69 -7.09
C ARG A 157 -19.44 21.01 -8.11
N LEU A 158 -18.12 21.24 -8.05
CA LEU A 158 -17.16 20.57 -8.94
C LEU A 158 -16.95 19.10 -8.53
N GLY A 159 -16.96 18.81 -7.23
CA GLY A 159 -16.83 17.46 -6.69
C GLY A 159 -17.94 16.53 -7.16
N LEU A 160 -19.19 16.98 -7.16
CA LEU A 160 -20.34 16.20 -7.65
C LEU A 160 -20.25 15.90 -9.17
N ILE A 161 -19.77 16.87 -9.96
CA ILE A 161 -19.53 16.66 -11.40
C ILE A 161 -18.45 15.60 -11.60
N PHE A 162 -17.34 15.68 -10.84
CA PHE A 162 -16.28 14.68 -10.87
C PHE A 162 -16.79 13.28 -10.52
N ILE A 163 -17.62 13.15 -9.48
CA ILE A 163 -18.20 11.86 -9.06
C ILE A 163 -19.06 11.25 -10.17
N GLY A 164 -19.81 12.06 -10.92
CA GLY A 164 -20.59 11.59 -12.07
C GLY A 164 -19.72 11.14 -13.25
N LEU A 165 -18.55 11.76 -13.44
CA LEU A 165 -17.62 11.47 -14.54
C LEU A 165 -16.77 10.22 -14.31
N VAL A 166 -16.40 9.94 -13.05
CA VAL A 166 -15.53 8.79 -12.69
C VAL A 166 -16.09 7.44 -13.20
N PRO A 167 -17.37 7.09 -13.01
CA PRO A 167 -17.97 5.87 -13.56
C PRO A 167 -17.95 5.80 -15.09
N VAL A 168 -18.10 6.95 -15.75
CA VAL A 168 -18.09 7.03 -17.22
C VAL A 168 -16.68 6.74 -17.75
N ILE A 169 -15.65 7.32 -17.13
CA ILE A 169 -14.25 7.10 -17.51
C ILE A 169 -13.80 5.67 -17.18
N LEU A 170 -14.22 5.11 -16.05
CA LEU A 170 -13.87 3.73 -15.68
C LEU A 170 -14.67 2.69 -16.46
N GLY A 171 -15.80 3.07 -17.05
CA GLY A 171 -16.67 2.23 -17.86
C GLY A 171 -16.28 2.14 -19.34
N THR A 172 -15.34 2.98 -19.80
CA THR A 172 -14.73 2.95 -21.14
C THR A 172 -13.37 2.28 -21.12
#